data_AF-A0A497J816-F1
#
_entry.id   AF-A0A497J816-F1
#
_cell.length_a   1.000
_cell.length_b   1.000
_cell.length_c   1.000
_cell.angle_alpha   90.00
_cell.angle_beta   90.00
_cell.angle_gamma   90.00
#
_symmetry.space_group_name_H-M   'P 1'
#
loop_
_entity.id
_entity.type
_entity.pdbx_description
1 polymer ?
#
loop_
_entity_poly.entity_id
_entity_poly.type
_entity_poly.pdbx_seq_one_letter_code
_entity_poly.pdbx_strand_id
1 'polypeptide(L)'
;EIKDRKFEEGIEMLRSKGLRMEKYTQWFHLEDLFSPMGVKAVGEFCQKIKDMSFVEEDKYLLGFQDFPSYIPDLGEFKFSVVKLSGRTPVLLERKILTGQAPGLEILIPAASQAVNGIADATHRIAAATLIDKGREEEFIKAFEKKAEEEWKKFS
;
A
#
# COMPACT_ATOMS: atom_id res chain seq x y z
N GLU A 1 -12.18 13.08 15.01
CA GLU A 1 -11.32 14.24 15.40
C GLU A 1 -9.83 13.99 15.16
N ILE A 2 -9.14 13.12 15.91
CA ILE A 2 -7.69 12.86 15.66
C ILE A 2 -7.44 12.17 14.32
N LYS A 3 -8.20 11.10 14.01
CA LYS A 3 -8.05 10.35 12.76
C LYS A 3 -8.27 11.22 11.53
N ASP A 4 -9.36 12.00 11.52
CA ASP A 4 -9.70 12.85 10.38
C ASP A 4 -8.63 13.93 10.15
N ARG A 5 -8.14 14.54 11.22
CA ARG A 5 -7.04 15.51 11.16
C ARG A 5 -5.77 14.88 10.59
N LYS A 6 -5.37 13.70 11.07
CA LYS A 6 -4.20 12.97 10.57
C LYS A 6 -4.35 12.58 9.10
N PHE A 7 -5.55 12.21 8.67
CA PHE A 7 -5.82 11.89 7.28
C PHE A 7 -5.74 13.13 6.39
N GLU A 8 -6.25 14.28 6.84
CA GLU A 8 -6.10 15.53 6.09
C GLU A 8 -4.61 15.95 5.99
N GLU A 9 -3.85 15.87 7.09
CA GLU A 9 -2.39 16.08 7.09
C GLU A 9 -1.69 15.16 6.06
N GLY A 10 -2.11 13.89 5.98
CA GLY A 10 -1.60 12.94 4.99
C GLY A 10 -1.96 13.32 3.56
N ILE A 11 -3.19 13.78 3.31
CA ILE A 11 -3.63 14.23 1.98
C ILE A 11 -2.85 15.48 1.55
N GLU A 12 -2.69 16.47 2.42
CA GLU A 12 -1.90 17.68 2.16
C GLU A 12 -0.44 17.35 1.85
N MET A 13 0.16 16.45 2.64
CA MET A 13 1.51 15.96 2.42
C MET A 13 1.67 15.30 1.04
N LEU A 14 0.73 14.44 0.63
CA LEU A 14 0.76 13.79 -0.68
C LEU A 14 0.48 14.75 -1.84
N ARG A 15 -0.40 15.75 -1.66
CA ARG A 15 -0.63 16.80 -2.67
C ARG A 15 0.62 17.67 -2.88
N SER A 16 1.40 17.90 -1.83
CA SER A 16 2.61 18.71 -1.89
C SER A 16 3.83 17.94 -2.41
N LYS A 17 4.05 16.71 -1.93
CA LYS A 17 5.23 15.90 -2.29
C LYS A 17 5.01 15.02 -3.52
N GLY A 18 3.75 14.73 -3.85
CA GLY A 18 3.37 13.76 -4.86
C GLY A 18 3.47 12.31 -4.38
N LEU A 19 2.95 11.41 -5.22
CA LEU A 19 3.16 9.97 -5.11
C LEU A 19 4.44 9.59 -5.87
N ARG A 20 5.14 8.57 -5.39
CA ARG A 20 6.21 7.94 -6.17
C ARG A 20 5.59 7.10 -7.28
N MET A 21 5.97 7.38 -8.52
CA MET A 21 5.34 6.80 -9.70
C MET A 21 6.25 5.75 -10.34
N GLU A 22 5.69 4.57 -10.58
CA GLU A 22 6.32 3.48 -11.34
C GLU A 22 5.48 3.15 -12.59
N LYS A 23 5.78 2.03 -13.28
CA LYS A 23 5.03 1.63 -14.48
C LYS A 23 3.62 1.17 -14.11
N TYR A 24 3.45 0.31 -13.12
CA TYR A 24 2.15 -0.24 -12.71
C TYR A 24 1.65 0.29 -11.37
N THR A 25 2.53 0.76 -10.52
CA THR A 25 2.20 1.25 -9.18
C THR A 25 2.40 2.76 -9.05
N GLN A 26 1.70 3.30 -8.06
CA GLN A 26 1.96 4.58 -7.43
C GLN A 26 1.98 4.35 -5.92
N TRP A 27 2.93 4.95 -5.22
CA TRP A 27 3.16 4.57 -3.82
C TRP A 27 3.70 5.69 -2.95
N PHE A 28 3.56 5.53 -1.64
CA PHE A 28 3.97 6.52 -0.65
C PHE A 28 4.24 5.87 0.71
N HIS A 29 5.02 6.56 1.54
CA HIS A 29 5.26 6.16 2.93
C HIS A 29 4.80 7.26 3.89
N LEU A 30 4.01 6.88 4.89
CA LEU A 30 3.49 7.76 5.92
C LEU A 30 4.41 7.90 7.13
N GLU A 31 5.54 7.20 7.14
CA GLU A 31 6.43 7.05 8.31
C GLU A 31 5.62 6.85 9.59
N ASP A 32 5.77 7.75 10.57
CA ASP A 32 5.07 7.79 11.85
C ASP A 32 3.89 8.79 11.89
N LEU A 33 3.49 9.38 10.74
CA LEU A 33 2.48 10.44 10.66
C LEU A 33 1.18 10.08 11.37
N PHE A 34 0.78 8.82 11.31
CA PHE A 34 -0.46 8.33 11.93
C PHE A 34 -0.31 7.91 13.38
N SER A 35 0.86 8.01 14.00
CA SER A 35 1.01 7.76 15.44
C SER A 35 0.08 8.68 16.28
N PRO A 36 -0.56 8.16 17.35
CA PRO A 36 -0.48 6.81 17.91
C PRO A 36 -1.53 5.83 17.35
N MET A 37 -2.12 6.12 16.19
CA MET A 37 -3.10 5.22 15.57
C MET A 37 -2.44 3.87 15.22
N GLY A 38 -3.20 2.80 15.40
CA GLY A 38 -2.74 1.47 15.03
C GLY A 38 -2.52 1.32 13.52
N VAL A 39 -1.77 0.29 13.13
CA VAL A 39 -1.34 0.07 11.74
C VAL A 39 -2.47 -0.19 10.74
N LYS A 40 -3.71 -0.38 11.18
CA LYS A 40 -4.87 -0.46 10.27
C LYS A 40 -5.16 0.88 9.57
N ALA A 41 -4.65 1.98 10.09
CA ALA A 41 -4.87 3.34 9.58
C ALA A 41 -4.45 3.50 8.10
N VAL A 42 -3.29 2.95 7.69
CA VAL A 42 -2.85 3.03 6.29
C VAL A 42 -3.85 2.43 5.30
N GLY A 43 -4.50 1.31 5.65
CA GLY A 43 -5.47 0.67 4.76
C GLY A 43 -6.76 1.48 4.59
N GLU A 44 -7.20 2.15 5.66
CA GLU A 44 -8.34 3.08 5.62
C GLU A 44 -7.99 4.37 4.87
N PHE A 45 -6.76 4.85 5.03
CA PHE A 45 -6.27 6.01 4.32
C PHE A 45 -6.15 5.76 2.82
N CYS A 46 -5.49 4.67 2.40
CA CYS A 46 -5.46 4.26 1.00
C CYS A 46 -6.87 4.14 0.42
N GLN A 47 -7.82 3.58 1.17
CA GLN A 47 -9.21 3.48 0.74
C GLN A 47 -9.86 4.85 0.52
N LYS A 48 -9.57 5.84 1.38
CA LYS A 48 -10.10 7.20 1.27
C LYS A 48 -9.53 7.95 0.06
N ILE A 49 -8.25 7.76 -0.25
CA ILE A 49 -7.57 8.57 -1.27
C ILE A 49 -7.58 7.94 -2.67
N LYS A 50 -7.88 6.65 -2.82
CA LYS A 50 -7.68 5.88 -4.07
C LYS A 50 -8.34 6.46 -5.33
N ASP A 51 -9.34 7.33 -5.16
CA ASP A 51 -10.10 7.96 -6.24
C ASP A 51 -10.01 9.50 -6.20
N MET A 52 -9.01 10.05 -5.50
CA MET A 52 -8.75 11.50 -5.49
C MET A 52 -7.97 11.94 -6.73
N SER A 53 -8.11 13.20 -7.12
CA SER A 53 -7.59 13.75 -8.38
C SER A 53 -6.07 13.72 -8.57
N PHE A 54 -5.30 13.42 -7.52
CA PHE A 54 -3.84 13.29 -7.58
C PHE A 54 -3.37 11.82 -7.67
N VAL A 55 -4.32 10.87 -7.74
CA VAL A 55 -4.08 9.43 -7.86
C VAL A 55 -4.40 9.01 -9.29
N GLU A 56 -3.47 8.32 -9.94
CA GLU A 56 -3.67 7.80 -11.30
C GLU A 56 -4.64 6.62 -11.31
N GLU A 57 -5.71 6.69 -12.10
CA GLU A 57 -6.79 5.69 -12.04
C GLU A 57 -6.40 4.30 -12.58
N ASP A 58 -5.31 4.20 -13.33
CA ASP A 58 -4.83 2.98 -13.99
C ASP A 58 -3.64 2.30 -13.29
N LYS A 59 -3.18 2.83 -12.14
CA LYS A 59 -2.06 2.29 -11.34
C LYS A 59 -2.52 1.81 -9.97
N TYR A 60 -1.92 0.74 -9.46
CA TYR A 60 -2.17 0.25 -8.09
C TYR A 60 -1.65 1.27 -7.08
N LEU A 61 -2.45 1.58 -6.05
CA LEU A 61 -2.05 2.47 -4.97
C LEU A 61 -1.50 1.67 -3.78
N LEU A 62 -0.23 1.87 -3.44
CA LEU A 62 0.43 1.19 -2.32
C LEU A 62 0.87 2.20 -1.25
N GLY A 63 0.36 2.05 -0.03
CA GLY A 63 0.72 2.88 1.13
C GLY A 63 1.51 2.08 2.16
N PHE A 64 2.56 2.69 2.69
CA PHE A 64 3.41 2.15 3.76
C PHE A 64 3.26 2.97 5.04
N GLN A 65 3.22 2.30 6.20
CA GLN A 65 3.20 2.94 7.52
C GLN A 65 4.13 2.19 8.47
N ASP A 66 4.95 2.92 9.22
CA ASP A 66 5.79 2.32 10.25
C ASP A 66 4.91 1.65 11.32
N PHE A 67 5.28 0.43 11.70
CA PHE A 67 4.65 -0.18 12.86
C PHE A 67 5.18 0.55 14.11
N PRO A 68 4.30 1.06 14.99
CA PRO A 68 4.75 1.82 16.14
C PRO A 68 5.59 0.93 17.06
N SER A 69 6.76 1.43 17.46
CA SER A 69 7.66 0.75 18.41
C SER A 69 7.08 0.62 19.81
N TYR A 70 5.98 1.32 20.08
CA TYR A 70 5.23 1.27 21.33
C TYR A 70 3.74 1.15 21.04
N ILE A 71 3.09 0.16 21.63
CA ILE A 71 1.63 0.06 21.64
C ILE A 71 1.16 0.23 23.10
N PRO A 72 0.21 1.14 23.37
CA PRO A 72 -0.45 1.21 24.68
C PRO A 72 -0.94 -0.17 25.11
N ASP A 73 -0.77 -0.50 26.39
CA ASP A 73 -1.13 -1.80 26.99
C ASP A 73 -0.27 -3.02 26.60
N LEU A 74 0.52 -2.94 25.53
CA LEU A 74 1.41 -4.04 25.09
C LEU A 74 2.91 -3.77 25.32
N GLY A 75 3.30 -2.49 25.42
CA GLY A 75 4.68 -2.08 25.72
C GLY A 75 5.53 -1.82 24.47
N GLU A 76 6.85 -1.85 24.63
CA GLU A 76 7.82 -1.61 23.56
C GLU A 76 8.17 -2.87 22.79
N PHE A 77 8.27 -2.73 21.46
CA PHE A 77 8.64 -3.78 20.54
C PHE A 77 9.97 -3.47 19.86
N LYS A 78 10.84 -4.49 19.77
CA LYS A 78 12.16 -4.38 19.13
C LYS A 78 12.16 -4.71 17.63
N PHE A 79 11.01 -4.98 17.04
CA PHE A 79 10.92 -5.26 15.60
C PHE A 79 10.81 -3.95 14.81
N SER A 80 11.49 -3.89 13.66
CA SER A 80 11.45 -2.76 12.74
C SER A 80 10.73 -3.20 11.48
N VAL A 81 9.40 -3.04 11.50
CA VAL A 81 8.53 -3.50 10.40
C VAL A 81 7.64 -2.37 9.93
N VAL A 82 7.24 -2.48 8.67
CA VAL A 82 6.33 -1.57 8.00
C VAL A 82 5.11 -2.34 7.55
N LYS A 83 3.94 -1.74 7.76
CA LYS A 83 2.70 -2.25 7.18
C LYS A 83 2.47 -1.63 5.82
N LEU A 84 2.29 -2.50 4.83
CA LEU A 84 1.85 -2.13 3.49
C LEU A 84 0.34 -2.38 3.37
N SER A 85 -0.36 -1.46 2.71
CA SER A 85 -1.69 -1.70 2.17
C SER A 85 -1.80 -1.29 0.70
N GLY A 86 -2.24 -2.22 -0.13
CA GLY A 86 -2.61 -1.99 -1.52
C GLY A 86 -4.12 -1.78 -1.69
N ARG A 87 -4.47 -0.83 -2.55
CA ARG A 87 -5.82 -0.53 -3.02
C ARG A 87 -5.81 -0.26 -4.52
N THR A 88 -6.95 -0.44 -5.16
CA THR A 88 -7.13 -0.17 -6.60
C THR A 88 -8.12 0.98 -6.79
N PRO A 89 -7.76 2.02 -7.56
CA PRO A 89 -8.72 3.02 -8.04
C PRO A 89 -9.87 2.38 -8.81
N VAL A 90 -11.04 3.03 -8.89
CA VAL A 90 -12.27 2.44 -9.48
C VAL A 90 -12.06 1.93 -10.91
N LEU A 91 -11.29 2.62 -11.75
CA LEU A 91 -11.05 2.18 -13.12
C LEU A 91 -10.27 0.87 -13.17
N LEU A 92 -9.15 0.79 -12.46
CA LEU A 92 -8.34 -0.43 -12.37
C LEU A 92 -9.11 -1.57 -11.66
N GLU A 93 -9.89 -1.24 -10.62
CA GLU A 93 -10.77 -2.18 -9.92
C GLU A 93 -11.72 -2.89 -10.91
N ARG A 94 -12.39 -2.12 -11.79
CA ARG A 94 -13.25 -2.69 -12.82
C ARG A 94 -12.50 -3.63 -13.75
N LYS A 95 -11.31 -3.22 -14.24
CA LYS A 95 -10.48 -4.06 -15.10
C LYS A 95 -10.10 -5.38 -14.41
N ILE A 96 -9.78 -5.36 -13.12
CA ILE A 96 -9.47 -6.57 -12.37
C ILE A 96 -10.70 -7.47 -12.29
N LEU A 97 -11.85 -6.91 -11.89
CA LEU A 97 -13.07 -7.68 -11.71
C LEU A 97 -13.59 -8.29 -13.02
N THR A 98 -13.39 -7.64 -14.16
CA THR A 98 -13.74 -8.14 -15.50
C THR A 98 -12.68 -9.05 -16.13
N GLY A 99 -11.55 -9.29 -15.44
CA GLY A 99 -10.50 -10.17 -15.94
C GLY A 99 -9.63 -9.55 -17.04
N GLN A 100 -9.45 -8.23 -17.00
CA GLN A 100 -8.64 -7.43 -17.93
C GLN A 100 -7.35 -6.88 -17.29
N ALA A 101 -7.14 -7.13 -16.00
CA ALA A 101 -5.96 -6.74 -15.25
C ALA A 101 -5.69 -7.74 -14.11
N PRO A 102 -4.43 -7.92 -13.68
CA PRO A 102 -4.10 -8.79 -12.57
C PRO A 102 -4.56 -8.20 -11.23
N GLY A 103 -5.02 -9.06 -10.32
CA GLY A 103 -5.46 -8.61 -8.99
C GLY A 103 -4.33 -8.60 -7.95
N LEU A 104 -4.55 -7.85 -6.86
CA LEU A 104 -3.60 -7.71 -5.75
C LEU A 104 -3.37 -9.03 -4.98
N GLU A 105 -4.28 -9.99 -5.04
CA GLU A 105 -4.16 -11.33 -4.48
C GLU A 105 -3.04 -12.15 -5.13
N ILE A 106 -2.60 -11.77 -6.33
CA ILE A 106 -1.46 -12.38 -7.03
C ILE A 106 -0.20 -11.56 -6.78
N LEU A 107 -0.31 -10.24 -6.89
CA LEU A 107 0.85 -9.33 -6.91
C LEU A 107 1.47 -9.15 -5.53
N ILE A 108 0.66 -8.88 -4.49
CA ILE A 108 1.17 -8.60 -3.14
C ILE A 108 1.85 -9.83 -2.52
N PRO A 109 1.31 -11.05 -2.61
CA PRO A 109 1.99 -12.24 -2.09
C PRO A 109 3.35 -12.50 -2.74
N ALA A 110 3.43 -12.39 -4.07
CA ALA A 110 4.68 -12.58 -4.79
C ALA A 110 5.75 -11.55 -4.41
N ALA A 111 5.37 -10.27 -4.32
CA ALA A 111 6.26 -9.21 -3.87
C ALA A 111 6.66 -9.37 -2.39
N SER A 112 5.73 -9.79 -1.53
CA SER A 112 6.01 -10.07 -0.12
C SER A 112 7.04 -11.18 0.03
N GLN A 113 6.86 -12.29 -0.71
CA GLN A 113 7.78 -13.43 -0.65
C GLN A 113 9.20 -13.03 -1.06
N ALA A 114 9.35 -12.15 -2.06
CA ALA A 114 10.67 -11.66 -2.49
C ALA A 114 11.41 -10.90 -1.38
N VAL A 115 10.68 -10.28 -0.46
CA VAL A 115 11.23 -9.53 0.68
C VAL A 115 11.03 -10.19 2.03
N ASN A 116 10.80 -11.51 2.07
CA ASN A 116 10.52 -12.27 3.30
C ASN A 116 9.39 -11.67 4.16
N GLY A 117 8.43 -11.00 3.53
CA GLY A 117 7.27 -10.40 4.17
C GLY A 117 6.22 -11.43 4.59
N ILE A 118 5.35 -11.01 5.50
CA ILE A 118 4.25 -11.81 6.03
C ILE A 118 2.94 -11.27 5.49
N ALA A 119 2.25 -12.08 4.69
CA ALA A 119 0.92 -11.74 4.19
C ALA A 119 -0.07 -11.61 5.37
N ASP A 120 -0.85 -10.53 5.36
CA ASP A 120 -1.87 -10.25 6.39
C ASP A 120 -3.28 -10.49 5.84
N ALA A 121 -3.61 -9.88 4.70
CA ALA A 121 -4.91 -10.06 4.02
C ALA A 121 -4.74 -9.91 2.51
N THR A 122 -5.35 -10.79 1.72
CA THR A 122 -5.20 -10.79 0.26
C THR A 122 -6.54 -10.96 -0.45
N HIS A 123 -6.99 -9.91 -1.11
CA HIS A 123 -8.15 -9.92 -2.00
C HIS A 123 -7.80 -9.22 -3.32
N ARG A 124 -8.68 -9.38 -4.31
CA ARG A 124 -8.45 -8.93 -5.69
C ARG A 124 -8.12 -7.46 -5.83
N ILE A 125 -8.75 -6.63 -5.01
CA ILE A 125 -8.75 -5.15 -5.12
C ILE A 125 -8.15 -4.47 -3.87
N ALA A 126 -7.84 -5.28 -2.86
CA ALA A 126 -7.40 -4.83 -1.55
C ALA A 126 -6.53 -5.92 -0.91
N ALA A 127 -5.28 -5.60 -0.61
CA ALA A 127 -4.41 -6.53 0.12
C ALA A 127 -3.45 -5.77 1.05
N ALA A 128 -2.84 -6.49 1.98
CA ALA A 128 -1.92 -5.95 2.97
C ALA A 128 -0.87 -7.00 3.35
N THR A 129 0.30 -6.52 3.72
CA THR A 129 1.42 -7.34 4.17
C THR A 129 2.24 -6.58 5.22
N LEU A 130 3.09 -7.31 5.95
CA LEU A 130 4.12 -6.75 6.81
C LEU A 130 5.48 -7.09 6.21
N ILE A 131 6.38 -6.11 6.15
CA ILE A 131 7.75 -6.30 5.68
C ILE A 131 8.73 -5.63 6.64
N ASP A 132 9.99 -6.03 6.60
CA ASP A 132 11.04 -5.32 7.33
C ASP A 132 11.19 -3.89 6.80
N LYS A 133 11.36 -2.93 7.73
CA LYS A 133 11.59 -1.53 7.39
C LYS A 133 12.86 -1.38 6.55
N GLY A 134 12.81 -0.55 5.52
CA GLY A 134 13.90 -0.34 4.56
C GLY A 134 13.86 -1.27 3.35
N ARG A 135 12.90 -2.21 3.28
CA ARG A 135 12.70 -3.09 2.12
C ARG A 135 11.58 -2.62 1.19
N GLU A 136 11.03 -1.42 1.39
CA GLU A 136 9.88 -0.90 0.65
C GLU A 136 10.19 -0.80 -0.85
N GLU A 137 11.34 -0.24 -1.23
CA GLU A 137 11.73 -0.14 -2.64
C GLU A 137 12.01 -1.51 -3.28
N GLU A 138 12.55 -2.46 -2.51
CA GLU A 138 12.76 -3.83 -2.98
C GLU A 138 11.41 -4.52 -3.22
N PHE A 139 10.45 -4.31 -2.31
CA PHE A 139 9.08 -4.78 -2.47
C PHE A 139 8.44 -4.20 -3.74
N ILE A 140 8.56 -2.89 -3.95
CA ILE A 140 8.01 -2.22 -5.14
C ILE A 140 8.63 -2.78 -6.42
N LYS A 141 9.96 -2.97 -6.46
CA LYS A 141 10.64 -3.60 -7.62
C LYS A 141 10.13 -5.01 -7.89
N ALA A 142 9.94 -5.82 -6.85
CA ALA A 142 9.38 -7.16 -6.98
C ALA A 142 7.92 -7.14 -7.46
N PHE A 143 7.12 -6.19 -6.95
CA PHE A 143 5.75 -5.97 -7.40
C PHE A 143 5.71 -5.59 -8.88
N GLU A 144 6.49 -4.60 -9.31
CA GLU A 144 6.53 -4.12 -10.70
C GLU A 144 6.93 -5.24 -11.65
N LYS A 145 7.96 -6.03 -11.29
CA LYS A 145 8.36 -7.21 -12.06
C LYS A 145 7.22 -8.21 -12.19
N LYS A 146 6.53 -8.51 -11.09
CA LYS A 146 5.42 -9.46 -11.12
C LYS A 146 4.25 -8.93 -11.93
N ALA A 147 3.93 -7.64 -11.80
CA ALA A 147 2.90 -6.98 -12.58
C ALA A 147 3.22 -7.08 -14.07
N GLU A 148 4.44 -6.78 -14.50
CA GLU A 148 4.88 -6.92 -15.89
C GLU A 148 4.65 -8.33 -16.45
N GLU A 149 4.96 -9.37 -15.67
CA GLU A 149 4.73 -10.77 -16.06
C GLU A 149 3.24 -11.11 -16.19
N GLU A 150 2.41 -10.62 -15.28
CA GLU A 150 0.98 -10.89 -15.28
C GLU A 150 0.23 -10.09 -16.36
N TRP A 151 0.59 -8.84 -16.60
CA TRP A 151 -0.02 -7.98 -17.62
C TRP A 151 0.14 -8.54 -19.03
N LYS A 152 1.25 -9.25 -19.32
CA LYS A 152 1.48 -9.96 -20.60
C LYS A 152 0.43 -11.05 -20.91
N LYS A 153 -0.37 -11.47 -19.93
CA LYS A 153 -1.43 -12.46 -20.13
C LYS A 153 -2.74 -11.84 -20.63
N PHE A 154 -2.84 -10.51 -20.60
CA PHE A 154 -4.02 -9.75 -21.01
C PHE A 154 -3.80 -8.98 -22.31
N SER A 155 -2.56 -8.98 -22.82
CA SER A 155 -2.14 -8.40 -24.10
C SER A 155 -2.30 -9.35 -25.26
#